data_AF-A0A2I0V5M7-F1
#
_entry.id   AF-A0A2I0V5M7-F1
#
_cell.length_a   1.000
_cell.length_b   1.000
_cell.length_c   1.000
_cell.angle_alpha   90.00
_cell.angle_beta   90.00
_cell.angle_gamma   90.00
#
_symmetry.space_group_name_H-M   'P 1'
#
loop_
_entity.id
_entity.type
_entity.pdbx_description
1 polymer ?
#
loop_
_entity_poly.entity_id
_entity_poly.type
_entity_poly.pdbx_seq_one_letter_code
_entity_poly.pdbx_strand_id
1 'polypeptide(L)'
;MINTEWYSIRALTLPATAVALLITFFIVWLILRVQFSKKWSEVYADAIFTFLIVWKLSLLVTDFKAVVNNPMSLLYFNGGTIGVYLGVIVVSLQIWRKRHNLQFEKQDIIPCSWAIILTQSIYQMIVVLLNDNTTSSEIITLVVLSVLTIIILWKLAAMKQALLLYTVGYLIVALFQTLGIWQTTVGVSVVLLCLGLAIQYERINVGGKE
;
A
#
# COMPACT_ATOMS: atom_id res chain seq x y z
N MET A 1 4.48 8.19 21.33
CA MET A 1 3.05 7.89 21.13
C MET A 1 2.69 8.18 19.68
N ILE A 2 1.98 7.29 19.01
CA ILE A 2 1.46 7.56 17.65
C ILE A 2 0.27 8.51 17.84
N ASN A 3 0.45 9.82 17.60
CA ASN A 3 -0.69 10.74 17.52
C ASN A 3 -1.39 10.48 16.19
N THR A 4 -2.40 9.61 16.22
CA THR A 4 -3.36 9.48 15.13
C THR A 4 -4.55 10.34 15.48
N GLU A 5 -4.87 11.31 14.62
CA GLU A 5 -6.06 12.13 14.79
C GLU A 5 -7.31 11.27 14.59
N TRP A 6 -8.30 11.49 15.46
CA TRP A 6 -9.57 10.77 15.45
C TRP A 6 -10.68 11.70 14.96
N TYR A 7 -11.17 11.46 13.74
CA TYR A 7 -12.33 12.20 13.23
C TYR A 7 -13.61 11.57 13.80
N SER A 8 -14.37 12.35 14.56
CA SER A 8 -15.68 11.92 15.09
C SER A 8 -16.81 12.40 14.17
N ILE A 9 -17.44 11.47 13.45
CA ILE A 9 -18.71 11.74 12.76
C ILE A 9 -19.83 11.21 13.64
N ARG A 10 -20.43 12.09 14.45
CA ARG A 10 -21.60 11.91 15.35
C ARG A 10 -21.47 10.85 16.45
N ALA A 11 -20.93 9.65 16.17
CA ALA A 11 -20.64 8.57 17.12
C ALA A 11 -19.47 7.65 16.69
N LEU A 12 -18.86 7.88 15.52
CA LEU A 12 -17.81 7.03 14.96
C LEU A 12 -16.48 7.79 14.94
N THR A 13 -15.55 7.42 15.82
CA THR A 13 -14.16 7.89 15.78
C THR A 13 -13.36 6.96 14.88
N LEU A 14 -13.01 7.40 13.67
CA LEU A 14 -12.13 6.65 12.79
C LEU A 14 -10.71 7.22 12.84
N PRO A 15 -9.68 6.36 12.91
CA PRO A 15 -8.31 6.83 12.84
C PRO A 15 -8.06 7.42 11.45
N ALA A 16 -7.44 8.60 11.41
CA ALA A 16 -7.07 9.30 10.17
C ALA A 16 -6.37 8.40 9.14
N THR A 17 -5.57 7.43 9.61
CA THR A 17 -4.89 6.43 8.77
C THR A 17 -5.85 5.47 8.05
N ALA A 18 -6.94 5.04 8.69
CA ALA A 18 -7.95 4.19 8.05
C ALA A 18 -8.74 4.99 6.99
N VAL A 19 -9.04 6.25 7.29
CA VAL A 19 -9.69 7.16 6.33
C VAL A 19 -8.78 7.40 5.13
N ALA A 20 -7.50 7.70 5.37
CA ALA A 20 -6.50 7.87 4.31
C ALA A 20 -6.40 6.63 3.41
N LEU A 21 -6.41 5.44 4.02
CA LEU A 21 -6.32 4.17 3.32
C LEU A 21 -7.53 3.94 2.40
N LEU A 22 -8.75 4.21 2.86
CA LEU A 22 -9.95 4.09 2.03
C LEU A 22 -9.96 5.10 0.87
N ILE A 23 -9.60 6.36 1.14
CA ILE A 23 -9.51 7.39 0.10
C ILE A 23 -8.45 6.99 -0.94
N THR A 24 -7.29 6.51 -0.50
CA THR A 24 -6.21 6.03 -1.38
C THR A 24 -6.69 4.91 -2.28
N PHE A 25 -7.32 3.89 -1.71
CA PHE A 25 -7.83 2.76 -2.47
C PHE A 25 -8.81 3.19 -3.55
N PHE A 26 -9.72 4.11 -3.22
CA PHE A 26 -10.65 4.65 -4.18
C PHE A 26 -9.97 5.45 -5.30
N ILE A 27 -9.04 6.36 -4.96
CA ILE A 27 -8.33 7.18 -5.94
C ILE A 27 -7.50 6.31 -6.88
N VAL A 28 -6.71 5.37 -6.34
CA VAL A 28 -5.85 4.50 -7.16
C VAL A 28 -6.69 3.61 -8.07
N TRP A 29 -7.79 3.06 -7.54
CA TRP A 29 -8.72 2.27 -8.35
C TRP A 29 -9.26 3.10 -9.53
N LEU A 30 -9.64 4.35 -9.29
CA LEU A 30 -10.13 5.27 -10.32
C LEU A 30 -9.04 5.57 -11.36
N ILE A 31 -7.80 5.87 -10.92
CA ILE A 31 -6.67 6.10 -11.83
C ILE A 31 -6.44 4.88 -12.72
N LEU A 32 -6.40 3.67 -12.15
CA LEU A 32 -6.19 2.44 -12.91
C LEU A 32 -7.34 2.16 -13.87
N ARG A 33 -8.58 2.52 -13.50
CA ARG A 33 -9.77 2.38 -14.35
C ARG A 33 -9.73 3.29 -15.57
N VAL A 34 -9.16 4.49 -15.44
CA VAL A 34 -9.07 5.49 -16.52
C VAL A 34 -7.85 5.26 -17.41
N GLN A 35 -6.71 4.88 -16.82
CA GLN A 35 -5.43 4.77 -17.54
C GLN A 35 -5.18 3.40 -18.18
N PHE A 36 -5.79 2.34 -17.64
CA PHE A 36 -5.57 0.97 -18.10
C PHE A 36 -6.89 0.25 -18.37
N SER A 37 -6.80 -0.97 -18.90
CA SER A 37 -7.97 -1.80 -19.14
C SER A 37 -8.71 -2.14 -17.83
N LYS A 38 -10.01 -2.39 -17.95
CA LYS A 38 -10.90 -2.76 -16.82
C LYS A 38 -10.30 -3.87 -15.94
N LYS A 39 -9.60 -4.84 -16.55
CA LYS A 39 -8.88 -5.95 -15.91
C LYS A 39 -8.02 -5.47 -14.73
N TRP A 40 -7.27 -4.39 -14.88
CA TRP A 40 -6.33 -3.92 -13.85
C TRP A 40 -7.01 -3.25 -12.66
N SER A 41 -8.09 -2.51 -12.91
CA SER A 41 -8.94 -1.98 -11.83
C SER A 41 -9.60 -3.10 -11.03
N GLU A 42 -9.97 -4.22 -11.68
CA GLU A 42 -10.58 -5.39 -11.03
C GLU A 42 -9.55 -6.19 -10.22
N VAL A 43 -8.36 -6.41 -10.76
CA VAL A 43 -7.24 -7.05 -10.03
C VAL A 43 -6.87 -6.23 -8.78
N TYR A 44 -6.81 -4.91 -8.91
CA TYR A 44 -6.54 -4.02 -7.78
C TYR A 44 -7.68 -4.01 -6.75
N ALA A 45 -8.94 -4.01 -7.18
CA ALA A 45 -10.09 -4.10 -6.27
C ALA A 45 -10.13 -5.44 -5.51
N ASP A 46 -9.82 -6.55 -6.17
CA ASP A 46 -9.72 -7.87 -5.54
C ASP A 46 -8.57 -7.94 -4.52
N ALA A 47 -7.43 -7.31 -4.83
CA ALA A 47 -6.33 -7.14 -3.89
C ALA A 47 -6.73 -6.30 -2.66
N ILE A 48 -7.41 -5.16 -2.87
CA ILE A 48 -7.95 -4.33 -1.78
C ILE A 48 -8.92 -5.13 -0.90
N PHE A 49 -9.86 -5.84 -1.52
CA PHE A 49 -10.86 -6.61 -0.79
C PHE A 49 -10.19 -7.68 0.08
N THR A 50 -9.21 -8.40 -0.49
CA THR A 50 -8.41 -9.38 0.23
C THR A 50 -7.63 -8.73 1.38
N PHE A 51 -6.99 -7.57 1.14
CA PHE A 51 -6.29 -6.81 2.17
C PHE A 51 -7.22 -6.46 3.34
N LEU A 52 -8.40 -5.88 3.06
CA LEU A 52 -9.33 -5.43 4.08
C LEU A 52 -9.88 -6.59 4.93
N ILE A 53 -10.18 -7.73 4.30
CA ILE A 53 -10.61 -8.93 5.01
C ILE A 53 -9.50 -9.42 5.93
N VAL A 54 -8.28 -9.58 5.41
CA VAL A 54 -7.15 -10.08 6.21
C VAL A 54 -6.81 -9.10 7.33
N TRP A 55 -6.85 -7.79 7.05
CA TRP A 55 -6.59 -6.77 8.06
C TRP A 55 -7.63 -6.80 9.19
N LYS A 56 -8.92 -6.99 8.88
CA LYS A 56 -9.96 -7.14 9.91
C LYS A 56 -9.84 -8.47 10.67
N LEU A 57 -9.68 -9.59 9.95
CA LEU A 57 -9.57 -10.91 10.55
C LEU A 57 -8.27 -11.12 11.33
N SER A 58 -7.24 -10.31 11.08
CA SER A 58 -6.00 -10.36 11.87
C SER A 58 -6.23 -10.11 13.37
N LEU A 59 -7.34 -9.46 13.75
CA LEU A 59 -7.73 -9.31 15.14
C LEU A 59 -7.91 -10.67 15.85
N LEU A 60 -8.35 -11.70 15.13
CA LEU A 60 -8.43 -13.07 15.66
C LEU A 60 -7.07 -13.63 16.05
N VAL A 61 -6.02 -13.23 15.35
CA VAL A 61 -4.64 -13.68 15.59
C VAL A 61 -3.99 -12.83 16.68
N THR A 62 -4.23 -11.52 16.67
CA THR A 62 -3.59 -10.59 17.61
C THR A 62 -4.27 -10.54 18.97
N ASP A 63 -5.58 -10.73 19.04
CA ASP A 63 -6.36 -10.68 20.28
C ASP A 63 -7.55 -11.65 20.26
N PHE A 64 -7.24 -12.94 20.14
CA PHE A 64 -8.24 -14.01 20.11
C PHE A 64 -9.20 -13.97 21.30
N LYS A 65 -8.67 -13.69 22.51
CA LYS A 65 -9.46 -13.67 23.74
C LYS A 65 -10.50 -12.55 23.72
N ALA A 66 -10.14 -11.34 23.27
CA ALA A 66 -11.11 -10.25 23.14
C ALA A 66 -12.20 -10.58 22.13
N VAL A 67 -11.87 -11.24 21.01
CA VAL A 67 -12.86 -11.60 19.99
C VAL A 67 -13.82 -12.67 20.47
N VAL A 68 -13.34 -13.71 21.15
CA VAL A 68 -14.22 -14.76 21.71
C VAL A 68 -15.13 -14.19 22.78
N ASN A 69 -14.62 -13.31 23.64
CA ASN A 69 -15.40 -12.70 24.71
C ASN A 69 -16.40 -11.66 24.19
N ASN A 70 -16.09 -11.00 23.07
CA ASN A 70 -16.96 -10.03 22.44
C ASN A 70 -16.83 -10.06 20.92
N PRO A 71 -17.65 -10.85 20.21
CA PRO A 71 -17.57 -11.00 18.75
C PRO A 71 -17.79 -9.69 17.98
N MET A 72 -18.54 -8.74 18.57
CA MET A 72 -18.74 -7.41 17.99
C MET A 72 -17.43 -6.61 17.90
N SER A 73 -16.40 -6.96 18.66
CA SER A 73 -15.08 -6.31 18.58
C SER A 73 -14.48 -6.34 17.17
N LEU A 74 -14.80 -7.34 16.33
CA LEU A 74 -14.35 -7.41 14.93
C LEU A 74 -14.89 -6.27 14.05
N LEU A 75 -16.04 -5.69 14.40
CA LEU A 75 -16.60 -4.55 13.67
C LEU A 75 -15.89 -3.25 14.04
N TYR A 76 -15.51 -3.09 15.32
CA TYR A 76 -14.98 -1.85 15.88
C TYR A 76 -13.46 -1.75 15.87
N PHE A 77 -12.76 -2.88 16.04
CA PHE A 77 -11.31 -2.92 16.13
C PHE A 77 -10.70 -3.54 14.87
N ASN A 78 -9.42 -3.21 14.65
CA ASN A 78 -8.59 -3.78 13.60
C ASN A 78 -7.32 -4.35 14.24
N GLY A 79 -6.61 -5.26 13.55
CA GLY A 79 -5.37 -5.84 14.08
C GLY A 79 -4.16 -4.89 14.03
N GLY A 80 -4.39 -3.57 13.94
CA GLY A 80 -3.34 -2.56 13.95
C GLY A 80 -2.28 -2.76 12.87
N THR A 81 -1.02 -2.56 13.24
CA THR A 81 0.15 -2.68 12.35
C THR A 81 0.42 -4.12 11.91
N ILE A 82 0.25 -5.09 12.82
CA ILE A 82 0.42 -6.53 12.51
C ILE A 82 -0.56 -6.95 11.41
N GLY A 83 -1.82 -6.51 11.54
CA GLY A 83 -2.83 -6.77 10.54
C GLY A 83 -2.51 -6.16 9.16
N VAL A 84 -1.91 -4.97 9.12
CA VAL A 84 -1.46 -4.35 7.87
C VAL A 84 -0.39 -5.22 7.21
N TYR A 85 0.63 -5.67 7.97
CA TYR A 85 1.66 -6.56 7.42
C TYR A 85 1.08 -7.88 6.91
N LEU A 86 0.19 -8.51 7.68
CA LEU A 86 -0.49 -9.74 7.24
C LEU A 86 -1.28 -9.51 5.96
N GLY A 87 -2.05 -8.41 5.88
CA GLY A 87 -2.80 -8.05 4.68
C GLY A 87 -1.90 -7.89 3.46
N VAL A 88 -0.80 -7.13 3.59
CA VAL A 88 0.15 -6.91 2.51
C VAL A 88 0.82 -8.21 2.08
N ILE A 89 1.22 -9.08 3.03
CA ILE A 89 1.85 -10.38 2.73
C ILE A 89 0.87 -11.29 1.98
N VAL A 90 -0.38 -11.39 2.44
CA VAL A 90 -1.39 -12.25 1.80
C VAL A 90 -1.71 -11.74 0.40
N VAL A 91 -1.88 -10.44 0.21
CA VAL A 91 -2.09 -9.84 -1.13
C VAL A 91 -0.88 -10.04 -2.02
N SER A 92 0.33 -9.86 -1.50
CA SER A 92 1.57 -10.11 -2.25
C SER A 92 1.63 -11.57 -2.73
N LEU A 93 1.27 -12.51 -1.85
CA LEU A 93 1.21 -13.94 -2.18
C LEU A 93 0.10 -14.25 -3.20
N GLN A 94 -1.06 -13.61 -3.08
CA GLN A 94 -2.18 -13.74 -4.01
C GLN A 94 -1.78 -13.26 -5.42
N ILE A 95 -1.18 -12.07 -5.53
CA ILE A 95 -0.69 -11.50 -6.78
C ILE A 95 0.41 -12.39 -7.37
N TRP A 96 1.36 -12.82 -6.54
CA TRP A 96 2.40 -13.75 -6.96
C TRP A 96 1.77 -15.03 -7.52
N ARG A 97 0.83 -15.69 -6.83
CA ARG A 97 0.17 -16.92 -7.33
C ARG A 97 -0.63 -16.70 -8.61
N LYS A 98 -1.39 -15.60 -8.71
CA LYS A 98 -2.22 -15.28 -9.89
C LYS A 98 -1.38 -14.96 -11.12
N ARG A 99 -0.06 -14.76 -10.99
CA ARG A 99 0.82 -14.40 -12.11
C ARG A 99 0.79 -15.39 -13.28
N HIS A 100 0.65 -16.68 -13.01
CA HIS A 100 0.61 -17.70 -14.06
C HIS A 100 -0.72 -17.68 -14.83
N ASN A 101 -1.84 -17.44 -14.13
CA ASN A 101 -3.16 -17.40 -14.75
C ASN A 101 -3.46 -16.05 -15.43
N LEU A 102 -2.82 -14.97 -14.98
CA LEU A 102 -3.04 -13.64 -15.53
C LEU A 102 -2.41 -13.41 -16.91
N GLN A 103 -1.68 -14.41 -17.45
CA GLN A 103 -0.89 -14.31 -18.68
C GLN A 103 -0.12 -12.98 -18.70
N PHE A 104 0.76 -12.76 -17.70
CA PHE A 104 1.55 -11.54 -17.58
C PHE A 104 2.45 -11.33 -18.81
N GLU A 105 1.88 -10.73 -19.85
CA GLU A 105 2.61 -10.27 -21.02
C GLU A 105 3.48 -9.06 -20.63
N LYS A 106 4.40 -8.64 -21.51
CA LYS A 106 5.26 -7.47 -21.26
C LYS A 106 4.47 -6.20 -20.89
N GLN A 107 3.22 -6.09 -21.33
CA GLN A 107 2.36 -4.93 -21.09
C GLN A 107 1.72 -4.90 -19.69
N ASP A 108 1.73 -6.03 -18.98
CA ASP A 108 1.03 -6.21 -17.70
C ASP A 108 1.85 -5.72 -16.48
N ILE A 109 3.13 -5.42 -16.69
CA ILE A 109 4.05 -4.96 -15.63
C ILE A 109 3.82 -3.49 -15.26
N ILE A 110 3.46 -2.66 -16.23
CA ILE A 110 3.28 -1.21 -16.03
C ILE A 110 2.06 -0.93 -15.13
N PRO A 111 0.88 -1.54 -15.34
CA PRO A 111 -0.25 -1.35 -14.43
C PRO A 111 0.04 -1.80 -12.99
N CYS A 112 0.75 -2.92 -12.81
CA CYS A 112 1.14 -3.39 -11.49
C CYS A 112 2.12 -2.45 -10.78
N SER A 113 3.11 -1.91 -11.50
CA SER A 113 4.05 -0.95 -10.90
C SER A 113 3.34 0.34 -10.51
N TRP A 114 2.45 0.85 -11.38
CA TRP A 114 1.59 2.00 -11.10
C TRP A 114 0.74 1.78 -9.86
N ALA A 115 0.07 0.62 -9.76
CA ALA A 115 -0.77 0.28 -8.61
C ALA A 115 0.04 0.34 -7.30
N ILE A 116 1.21 -0.29 -7.25
CA ILE A 116 2.06 -0.29 -6.05
C ILE A 116 2.48 1.14 -5.70
N ILE A 117 3.09 1.86 -6.64
CA ILE A 117 3.67 3.18 -6.39
C ILE A 117 2.59 4.19 -6.02
N LEU A 118 1.49 4.26 -6.78
CA LEU A 118 0.40 5.19 -6.49
C LEU A 118 -0.25 4.92 -5.14
N THR A 119 -0.44 3.64 -4.77
CA THR A 119 -1.00 3.29 -3.46
C THR A 119 -0.11 3.81 -2.34
N GLN A 120 1.21 3.63 -2.44
CA GLN A 120 2.11 4.12 -1.40
C GLN A 120 2.18 5.65 -1.36
N SER A 121 2.30 6.29 -2.53
CA SER A 121 2.44 7.75 -2.63
C SER A 121 1.21 8.46 -2.12
N ILE A 122 0.03 8.09 -2.63
CA ILE A 122 -1.22 8.75 -2.31
C ILE A 122 -1.58 8.49 -0.84
N TYR A 123 -1.35 7.29 -0.33
CA TYR A 123 -1.53 7.00 1.09
C TYR A 123 -0.70 7.93 1.96
N GLN A 124 0.61 8.04 1.69
CA GLN A 124 1.47 8.88 2.52
C GLN A 124 1.09 10.36 2.44
N MET A 125 0.73 10.85 1.24
CA MET A 125 0.29 12.23 1.07
C MET A 125 -0.96 12.52 1.89
N ILE A 126 -1.97 11.63 1.84
CA ILE A 126 -3.22 11.83 2.59
C ILE A 126 -2.97 11.68 4.09
N VAL A 127 -2.15 10.72 4.54
CA VAL A 127 -1.82 10.56 5.96
C VAL A 127 -1.16 11.81 6.51
N VAL A 128 -0.24 12.40 5.76
CA VAL A 128 0.47 13.60 6.20
C VAL A 128 -0.45 14.83 6.26
N LEU A 129 -1.45 14.91 5.38
CA LEU A 129 -2.49 15.95 5.41
C LEU A 129 -3.52 15.77 6.53
N LEU A 130 -3.81 14.52 6.91
CA LEU A 130 -4.84 14.21 7.93
C LEU A 130 -4.30 14.07 9.35
N ASN A 131 -3.01 13.82 9.52
CA ASN A 131 -2.38 13.76 10.84
C ASN A 131 -1.75 15.10 11.21
N ASP A 132 -1.73 15.39 12.51
CA ASP A 132 -0.98 16.50 13.08
C ASP A 132 0.53 16.27 12.93
N ASN A 133 1.11 16.86 11.90
CA ASN A 133 2.53 16.84 11.60
C ASN A 133 3.11 18.26 11.70
N THR A 134 4.43 18.37 11.77
CA THR A 134 5.05 19.69 11.63
C THR A 134 4.87 20.16 10.18
N THR A 135 4.53 21.44 9.98
CA THR A 135 4.30 22.02 8.65
C THR A 135 5.49 21.78 7.70
N SER A 136 6.72 21.79 8.22
CA SER A 136 7.92 21.46 7.44
C SER A 136 7.93 20.00 6.97
N SER A 137 7.65 19.04 7.85
CA SER A 137 7.58 17.61 7.47
C SER A 137 6.46 17.33 6.47
N GLU A 138 5.35 18.06 6.59
CA GLU A 138 4.22 17.98 5.67
C GLU A 138 4.59 18.42 4.26
N ILE A 139 5.12 19.65 4.13
CA ILE A 139 5.52 20.22 2.85
C ILE A 139 6.61 19.36 2.18
N ILE A 140 7.63 18.93 2.94
CA ILE A 140 8.70 18.08 2.40
C ILE A 140 8.13 16.78 1.85
N THR A 141 7.23 16.12 2.60
CA THR A 141 6.65 14.85 2.17
C THR A 141 5.84 15.02 0.89
N LEU A 142 4.96 16.03 0.85
CA LEU A 142 4.10 16.28 -0.31
C LEU A 142 4.92 16.61 -1.56
N VAL A 143 5.89 17.51 -1.45
CA VAL A 143 6.73 17.93 -2.60
C VAL A 143 7.60 16.79 -3.08
N VAL A 144 8.35 16.13 -2.19
CA VAL A 144 9.29 15.08 -2.59
C VAL A 144 8.56 13.88 -3.18
N LEU A 145 7.49 13.40 -2.53
CA LEU A 145 6.76 12.24 -3.04
C LEU A 145 5.97 12.53 -4.31
N SER A 146 5.43 13.74 -4.49
CA SER A 146 4.73 14.09 -5.72
C SER A 146 5.70 14.14 -6.90
N VAL A 147 6.82 14.85 -6.76
CA VAL A 147 7.87 14.94 -7.78
C VAL A 147 8.43 13.55 -8.11
N LEU A 148 8.76 12.76 -7.08
CA LEU A 148 9.27 11.40 -7.25
C LEU A 148 8.27 10.51 -8.01
N THR A 149 7.00 10.55 -7.62
CA THR A 149 5.93 9.76 -8.26
C THR A 149 5.77 10.16 -9.72
N ILE A 150 5.70 11.46 -10.02
CA ILE A 150 5.56 11.94 -11.41
C ILE A 150 6.76 11.50 -12.26
N ILE A 151 7.98 11.66 -11.76
CA ILE A 151 9.20 11.25 -12.48
C ILE A 151 9.18 9.74 -12.78
N ILE A 152 8.80 8.92 -11.79
CA ILE A 152 8.77 7.47 -11.95
C ILE A 152 7.71 7.08 -13.00
N LEU A 153 6.49 7.60 -12.89
CA LEU A 153 5.39 7.24 -13.79
C LEU A 153 5.65 7.70 -15.23
N TRP A 154 6.38 8.81 -15.41
CA TRP A 154 6.68 9.34 -16.74
C TRP A 154 7.90 8.68 -17.39
N LYS A 155 8.98 8.44 -16.63
CA LYS A 155 10.29 8.11 -17.22
C LYS A 155 10.71 6.66 -17.02
N LEU A 156 10.14 5.94 -16.05
CA LEU A 156 10.60 4.60 -15.67
C LEU A 156 9.57 3.52 -16.05
N ALA A 157 9.80 2.87 -17.18
CA ALA A 157 9.06 1.68 -17.57
C ALA A 157 9.52 0.41 -16.81
N ALA A 158 10.75 0.40 -16.29
CA ALA A 158 11.31 -0.74 -15.59
C ALA A 158 10.85 -0.79 -14.12
N MET A 159 9.95 -1.72 -13.79
CA MET A 159 9.37 -1.87 -12.45
C MET A 159 10.42 -1.97 -11.32
N LYS A 160 11.52 -2.71 -11.47
CA LYS A 160 12.59 -2.77 -10.45
C LYS A 160 13.22 -1.41 -10.17
N GLN A 161 13.58 -0.64 -11.21
CA GLN A 161 14.19 0.67 -11.02
C GLN A 161 13.19 1.64 -10.39
N ALA A 162 11.95 1.61 -10.84
CA ALA A 162 10.85 2.39 -10.30
C ALA A 162 10.61 2.11 -8.81
N LEU A 163 10.50 0.83 -8.41
CA LEU A 163 10.26 0.45 -7.02
C LEU A 163 11.47 0.72 -6.11
N LEU A 164 12.69 0.49 -6.60
CA LEU A 164 13.90 0.79 -5.83
C LEU A 164 14.02 2.29 -5.59
N LEU A 165 13.87 3.09 -6.65
CA LEU A 165 13.93 4.55 -6.56
C LEU A 165 12.83 5.09 -5.62
N TYR A 166 11.62 4.54 -5.71
CA TYR A 166 10.53 4.89 -4.81
C TYR A 166 10.88 4.56 -3.35
N THR A 167 11.34 3.35 -3.08
CA THR A 167 11.65 2.88 -1.71
C THR A 167 12.76 3.70 -1.08
N VAL A 168 13.83 3.98 -1.83
CA VAL A 168 14.94 4.82 -1.36
C VAL A 168 14.50 6.26 -1.15
N GLY A 169 13.74 6.84 -2.10
CA GLY A 169 13.20 8.19 -1.96
C GLY A 169 12.28 8.32 -0.76
N TYR A 170 11.43 7.31 -0.52
CA TYR A 170 10.55 7.29 0.64
C TYR A 170 11.31 7.11 1.96
N LEU A 171 12.37 6.29 2.00
CA LEU A 171 13.25 6.18 3.17
C LEU A 171 13.88 7.52 3.54
N ILE A 172 14.32 8.30 2.55
CA ILE A 172 14.87 9.65 2.78
C ILE A 172 13.80 10.56 3.38
N VAL A 173 12.58 10.57 2.81
CA VAL A 173 11.44 11.35 3.35
C VAL A 173 11.09 10.92 4.77
N ALA A 174 11.13 9.62 5.06
CA ALA A 174 10.82 9.09 6.38
C ALA A 174 11.74 9.64 7.48
N LEU A 175 13.00 9.99 7.17
CA LEU A 175 13.93 10.62 8.11
C LEU A 175 13.45 12.01 8.60
N PHE A 176 12.62 12.69 7.82
CA PHE A 176 12.08 14.01 8.16
C PHE A 176 10.73 13.94 8.87
N GLN A 177 10.18 12.74 9.06
CA GLN A 177 8.89 12.53 9.71
C GLN A 177 9.10 12.07 11.16
N THR A 178 8.12 12.35 12.03
CA THR A 178 8.22 12.20 13.49
C THR A 178 8.58 10.78 13.95
N LEU A 179 8.09 9.76 13.22
CA LEU A 179 8.34 8.34 13.49
C LEU A 179 9.60 7.81 12.80
N GLY A 180 10.24 8.59 11.93
CA GLY A 180 11.44 8.17 11.23
C GLY A 180 11.22 6.94 10.35
N ILE A 181 12.21 6.05 10.37
CA ILE A 181 12.25 4.76 9.65
C ILE A 181 11.29 3.72 10.26
N TRP A 182 10.85 3.91 11.51
CA TRP A 182 10.00 2.95 12.23
C TRP A 182 8.53 2.98 11.81
N GLN A 183 8.20 3.72 10.75
CA GLN A 183 6.85 3.78 10.24
C GLN A 183 6.45 2.46 9.56
N THR A 184 5.21 2.05 9.78
CA THR A 184 4.63 0.85 9.17
C THR A 184 4.74 0.88 7.64
N THR A 185 4.53 2.06 7.05
CA THR A 185 4.64 2.34 5.62
C THR A 185 6.01 2.05 5.03
N VAL A 186 7.09 2.28 5.79
CA VAL A 186 8.46 1.94 5.37
C VAL A 186 8.62 0.43 5.29
N GLY A 187 8.10 -0.30 6.29
CA GLY A 187 8.09 -1.76 6.20
C GLY A 187 7.26 -2.27 5.02
N VAL A 188 6.10 -1.66 4.75
CA VAL A 188 5.25 -2.02 3.61
C VAL A 188 5.95 -1.75 2.27
N SER A 189 6.70 -0.66 2.11
CA SER A 189 7.46 -0.38 0.87
C SER A 189 8.53 -1.42 0.62
N VAL A 190 9.24 -1.86 1.66
CA VAL A 190 10.22 -2.95 1.54
C VAL A 190 9.56 -4.26 1.12
N VAL A 191 8.42 -4.63 1.71
CA VAL A 191 7.68 -5.85 1.32
C VAL A 191 7.23 -5.78 -0.15
N LEU A 192 6.71 -4.65 -0.60
CA LEU A 192 6.26 -4.48 -1.99
C LEU A 192 7.43 -4.42 -2.98
N LEU A 193 8.59 -3.89 -2.57
CA LEU A 193 9.83 -3.98 -3.34
C LEU A 193 10.24 -5.45 -3.53
N CYS A 194 10.22 -6.26 -2.46
CA CYS A 194 10.51 -7.69 -2.53
C CYS A 194 9.55 -8.43 -3.48
N LEU A 195 8.24 -8.12 -3.43
CA LEU A 195 7.26 -8.67 -4.36
C LEU A 195 7.60 -8.31 -5.81
N GLY A 196 7.90 -7.04 -6.09
CA GLY A 196 8.26 -6.59 -7.43
C GLY A 196 9.53 -7.26 -7.97
N LEU A 197 10.53 -7.47 -7.11
CA LEU A 197 11.75 -8.21 -7.46
C LEU A 197 11.46 -9.69 -7.73
N ALA A 198 10.62 -10.34 -6.91
CA ALA A 198 10.24 -11.74 -7.10
C ALA A 198 9.51 -11.96 -8.43
N ILE A 199 8.57 -11.06 -8.77
CA ILE A 199 7.85 -11.11 -10.06
C ILE A 199 8.81 -10.97 -11.24
N GLN A 200 9.84 -10.12 -11.14
CA GLN A 200 10.82 -9.95 -12.20
C GLN A 200 11.85 -11.08 -12.32
N TYR A 201 12.36 -11.59 -11.19
CA TYR A 201 13.42 -12.60 -11.16
C TYR A 201 12.99 -13.91 -11.83
N GLU A 202 11.80 -14.41 -11.50
CA GLU A 202 11.27 -15.63 -12.14
C GLU A 202 10.99 -15.45 -13.63
N ARG A 203 10.66 -14.24 -14.06
CA ARG A 203 10.48 -13.95 -15.49
C ARG A 203 11.77 -14.13 -16.28
N ILE A 204 12.91 -13.69 -15.74
CA ILE A 204 14.22 -13.90 -16.37
C ILE A 204 14.50 -15.40 -16.50
N ASN A 205 14.09 -16.20 -15.52
CA ASN A 205 14.30 -17.65 -15.50
C ASN A 205 13.36 -18.41 -16.44
N VAL A 206 12.15 -17.91 -16.69
CA VAL A 206 11.20 -18.47 -17.66
C VAL A 206 11.54 -18.06 -19.09
N GLY A 207 11.99 -16.81 -19.30
CA GLY A 207 12.45 -16.32 -20.61
C GLY A 207 13.86 -16.76 -21.01
N GLY A 208 14.56 -17.51 -20.16
CA GLY A 208 15.86 -18.14 -20.44
C GLY A 208 15.76 -19.62 -20.81
N LYS A 209 14.55 -20.13 -21.07
CA LYS A 209 14.27 -21.49 -21.53
C LYS A 209 13.76 -21.57 -22.97
N GLU A 210 14.06 -20.55 -23.78
CA GLU A 210 13.90 -20.60 -25.24
C GLU A 210 15.23 -20.89 -25.91
#